data_AF-A0A182EZX4-F1
#
_entry.id   AF-A0A182EZX4-F1
#
_cell.length_a   1.000
_cell.length_b   1.000
_cell.length_c   1.000
_cell.angle_alpha   90.00
_cell.angle_beta   90.00
_cell.angle_gamma   90.00
#
_symmetry.space_group_name_H-M   'P 1'
#
loop_
_entity.id
_entity.type
_entity.pdbx_description
1 polymer ?
#
loop_
_entity_poly.entity_id
_entity_poly.type
_entity_poly.pdbx_seq_one_letter_code
_entity_poly.pdbx_strand_id
1 'polypeptide(L)' 'MYAKIETERLVFIRLNQTKLRSEEYIHLRDAVVNDGNTSNIGRLTILPSSYAGSPRHMHEYAQDAIAYVR' A
#
# COMPACT_ATOMS: atom_id res chain seq x y z
N MET A 1 24.22 -1.03 1.07
CA MET A 1 23.78 -0.86 -0.33
C MET A 1 22.28 -1.08 -0.50
N TYR A 2 21.72 -2.19 0.01
CA TYR A 2 20.28 -2.48 -0.02
C TYR A 2 19.38 -1.37 0.55
N ALA A 3 19.71 -0.84 1.74
CA ALA A 3 18.93 0.23 2.38
C ALA A 3 18.78 1.50 1.52
N LYS A 4 19.80 1.84 0.72
CA LYS A 4 19.78 3.03 -0.14
C LYS A 4 18.82 2.83 -1.32
N ILE A 5 18.91 1.67 -1.98
CA ILE A 5 18.02 1.29 -3.08
C ILE A 5 16.57 1.22 -2.60
N GLU A 6 16.35 0.64 -1.42
CA GLU A 6 15.02 0.52 -0.85
C GLU A 6 14.42 1.87 -0.47
N THR A 7 15.24 2.78 0.06
CA THR A 7 14.82 4.16 0.33
C THR A 7 14.42 4.88 -0.96
N GLU A 8 15.19 4.74 -2.04
CA GLU A 8 14.86 5.33 -3.34
C GLU A 8 13.55 4.78 -3.91
N ARG A 9 13.30 3.46 -3.76
CA ARG A 9 12.03 2.82 -4.16
C ARG A 9 10.84 3.36 -3.36
N LEU A 10 10.98 3.51 -2.04
CA LEU A 10 9.93 4.08 -1.19
C LEU A 10 9.65 5.55 -1.53
N VAL A 11 10.69 6.33 -1.83
CA VAL A 11 10.54 7.72 -2.30
C VAL A 11 9.83 7.77 -3.65
N PHE A 12 10.18 6.88 -4.58
CA PHE A 12 9.49 6.78 -5.86
C PHE A 12 8.00 6.46 -5.67
N ILE A 13 7.66 5.48 -4.84
CA ILE A 13 6.27 5.11 -4.53
C ILE A 13 5.53 6.28 -3.89
N ARG A 14 6.17 7.04 -3.00
CA ARG A 14 5.60 8.22 -2.34
C ARG A 14 5.29 9.36 -3.30
N LEU A 15 6.19 9.63 -4.24
CA LEU A 15 6.06 10.74 -5.20
C LEU A 15 5.11 10.40 -6.35
N ASN A 16 5.01 9.14 -6.74
CA ASN A 16 4.24 8.70 -7.91
C ASN A 16 2.89 8.07 -7.56
N GLN A 17 2.36 8.28 -6.34
CA GLN A 17 1.08 7.72 -5.90
C GLN A 17 -0.04 7.91 -6.94
N THR A 18 -0.22 9.12 -7.47
CA THR A 18 -1.26 9.44 -8.47
C THR A 18 -1.13 8.59 -9.74
N LYS A 19 0.09 8.39 -10.22
CA LYS A 19 0.39 7.56 -11.41
C LYS A 19 0.24 6.06 -11.15
N LEU A 20 0.47 5.62 -9.90
CA LEU A 20 0.29 4.23 -9.46
C LEU A 20 -1.20 3.89 -9.18
N ARG A 21 -2.14 4.65 -9.77
CA ARG A 21 -3.58 4.54 -9.56
C ARG A 21 -3.99 4.72 -8.10
N SER A 22 -3.38 5.69 -7.39
CA SER A 22 -3.78 5.95 -5.99
C SER A 22 -5.23 6.38 -5.82
N GLU A 23 -5.88 6.82 -6.89
CA GLU A 23 -7.30 7.14 -6.93
C GLU A 23 -8.18 5.90 -6.67
N GLU A 24 -7.74 4.70 -7.04
CA GLU A 24 -8.45 3.45 -6.70
C GLU A 24 -8.31 3.12 -5.20
N TYR A 25 -7.35 3.75 -4.51
CA TYR A 25 -7.17 3.65 -3.07
C TYR A 25 -8.01 4.67 -2.28
N ILE A 26 -8.92 5.43 -2.92
CA ILE A 26 -9.81 6.37 -2.23
C ILE A 26 -10.66 5.65 -1.18
N HIS A 27 -11.29 4.53 -1.54
CA HIS A 27 -12.10 3.76 -0.57
C HIS A 27 -11.26 3.14 0.56
N LEU A 28 -9.99 2.80 0.29
CA LEU A 28 -9.05 2.30 1.29
C LEU A 28 -8.58 3.43 2.23
N ARG A 29 -8.31 4.62 1.68
CA ARG A 29 -8.03 5.83 2.46
C ARG A 29 -9.19 6.12 3.39
N ASP A 30 -10.43 6.05 2.90
CA ASP A 30 -11.63 6.31 3.69
C ASP A 30 -11.79 5.28 4.82
N ALA A 31 -11.53 3.99 4.53
CA ALA A 31 -11.53 2.94 5.53
C ALA A 31 -10.46 3.16 6.63
N VAL A 32 -9.24 3.56 6.25
CA VAL A 32 -8.15 3.88 7.19
C VAL A 32 -8.44 5.13 8.03
N VAL A 33 -9.08 6.15 7.44
CA VAL A 33 -9.47 7.38 8.15
C VAL A 33 -10.56 7.09 9.20
N ASN A 34 -11.44 6.13 8.94
CA ASN A 34 -12.54 5.78 9.84
C ASN A 34 -12.11 4.91 11.05
N ASP A 35 -10.98 4.21 10.96
CA ASP A 35 -10.54 3.20 11.95
C ASP A 35 -9.55 3.71 13.02
N GLY A 36 -9.28 5.03 13.07
CA GLY A 36 -8.73 5.68 14.26
C GLY A 36 -7.39 6.42 14.11
N ASN A 37 -7.33 7.57 14.79
CA ASN A 37 -6.17 8.47 14.98
C ASN A 37 -5.62 9.18 13.73
N THR A 38 -6.44 10.09 13.19
CA THR A 38 -6.06 11.09 12.17
C THR A 38 -5.07 12.16 12.63
N SER A 39 -4.61 12.13 13.89
CA SER A 39 -3.78 13.17 14.50
C SER A 39 -2.27 13.06 14.24
N ASN A 40 -1.76 11.91 13.78
CA ASN A 40 -0.33 11.69 13.53
C ASN A 40 0.02 11.31 12.08
N ILE A 41 -0.94 11.37 11.15
CA ILE A 41 -0.75 10.85 9.80
C ILE A 41 -0.07 11.91 8.92
N GLY A 42 1.27 11.96 8.97
CA GLY A 42 2.04 12.43 7.83
C GLY A 42 1.58 11.68 6.56
N ARG A 43 1.60 12.37 5.40
CA ARG A 43 1.10 11.89 4.09
C ARG A 43 1.12 10.36 3.94
N LEU A 44 -0.05 9.72 4.11
CA LEU A 44 -0.24 8.27 4.02
C LEU A 44 0.23 7.80 2.64
N THR A 45 1.34 7.06 2.58
CA THR A 45 1.87 6.50 1.33
C THR A 45 1.41 5.06 1.22
N ILE A 46 0.56 4.78 0.25
CA ILE A 46 -0.13 3.50 0.11
C ILE A 46 0.75 2.56 -0.74
N LEU A 47 1.39 1.56 -0.13
CA LEU A 47 2.38 0.67 -0.79
C LEU A 47 1.75 -0.40 -1.70
N PRO A 48 1.98 -0.41 -3.03
CA PRO A 48 1.37 -1.35 -3.98
C PRO A 48 1.44 -2.82 -3.54
N SER A 49 0.51 -3.67 -3.97
CA SER A 49 0.55 -5.11 -3.66
C SER A 49 1.74 -5.85 -4.29
N SER A 50 2.35 -5.25 -5.33
CA SER A 50 3.64 -5.68 -5.88
C SER A 50 4.83 -5.46 -4.94
N TYR A 51 4.64 -4.71 -3.84
CA TYR A 51 5.63 -4.57 -2.79
C TYR A 51 5.55 -5.77 -1.85
N ALA A 52 6.56 -6.66 -1.92
CA ALA A 52 6.65 -7.86 -1.09
C ALA A 52 6.60 -7.50 0.40
N GLY A 53 5.75 -8.21 1.16
CA GLY A 53 5.54 -7.95 2.58
C GLY A 53 4.68 -6.73 2.89
N SER A 54 4.14 -6.01 1.89
CA SER A 54 3.10 -5.02 2.17
C SER A 54 1.83 -5.71 2.68
N PRO A 55 1.01 -5.04 3.51
CA PRO A 55 -0.29 -5.56 3.92
C PRO A 55 -1.16 -5.99 2.72
N ARG A 56 -1.02 -5.31 1.58
CA ARG A 56 -1.76 -5.63 0.36
C ARG A 56 -1.23 -6.84 -0.38
N HIS A 57 0.09 -7.02 -0.43
CA HIS A 57 0.69 -8.23 -0.97
C HIS A 57 0.16 -9.47 -0.23
N MET A 58 0.09 -9.39 1.10
CA MET A 58 -0.44 -10.48 1.92
C MET A 58 -1.94 -10.68 1.73
N HIS A 59 -2.71 -9.59 1.60
CA HIS A 59 -4.15 -9.67 1.36
C HIS A 59 -4.47 -10.28 -0.01
N GLU A 60 -3.78 -9.85 -1.07
CA GLU A 60 -3.93 -10.41 -2.41
C GLU A 60 -3.57 -11.91 -2.41
N TYR A 61 -2.46 -12.28 -1.78
CA TYR A 61 -2.08 -13.69 -1.65
C TYR A 61 -3.13 -14.52 -0.90
N ALA A 62 -3.75 -13.97 0.14
CA ALA A 62 -4.82 -14.65 0.86
C ALA A 62 -6.08 -14.81 0.00
N GLN A 63 -6.48 -13.77 -0.75
CA GLN A 63 -7.63 -13.84 -1.67
C GLN A 63 -7.37 -14.84 -2.81
N ASP A 64 -6.18 -14.83 -3.38
CA ASP A 64 -5.78 -15.75 -4.43
C ASP A 64 -5.79 -17.20 -3.91
N ALA A 65 -5.24 -17.45 -2.72
CA ALA A 65 -5.32 -18.75 -2.06
C ALA A 65 -6.77 -19.22 -1.83
N ILE A 66 -7.68 -18.32 -1.41
CA ILE A 66 -9.10 -18.64 -1.27
C ILE A 66 -9.75 -18.92 -2.62
N ALA A 67 -9.38 -18.19 -3.67
CA ALA A 67 -9.91 -18.39 -5.03
C ALA A 67 -9.45 -19.72 -5.65
N TYR A 68 -8.24 -20.18 -5.32
CA TYR A 68 -7.74 -21.50 -5.71
C TYR A 68 -8.38 -22.65 -4.92
N VAL A 69 -8.95 -22.38 -3.75
CA VAL A 69 -9.71 -23.37 -2.97
C VAL A 69 -11.13 -23.45 -3.51
N ARG A 70 -11.41 -24.49 -4.31
CA ARG A 70 -12.77 -24.91 -4.69
C ARG A 70 -13.22 -26.10 -3.86
#